data_AF-A0A1H9X8I4-F1
#
_entry.id   AF-A0A1H9X8I4-F1
#
_cell.length_a   1.000
_cell.length_b   1.000
_cell.length_c   1.000
_cell.angle_alpha   90.00
_cell.angle_beta   90.00
_cell.angle_gamma   90.00
#
_symmetry.space_group_name_H-M   'P 1'
#
loop_
_entity.id
_entity.type
_entity.pdbx_description
1 polymer ?
#
loop_
_entity_poly.entity_id
_entity_poly.type
_entity_poly.pdbx_seq_one_letter_code
_entity_poly.pdbx_strand_id
1 'polypeptide(L)'
;MTNYYYFASDQKMGLGNGSIDFTETDLHIPGFDFPIQVEIYNGIEKAWELRELLQYILNHTTPYKECILQIAHLINSNRVELMVQKKSNLLLHEIVDPKQLLLQEGQLLTIKKVQTIK
;
A
#
# COMPACT_ATOMS: atom_id res chain seq x y z
N MET A 1 -13.07 16.12 0.44
CA MET A 1 -11.69 15.62 0.46
C MET A 1 -11.81 14.13 0.51
N THR A 2 -11.25 13.44 -0.47
CA THR A 2 -11.38 11.97 -0.57
C THR A 2 -10.03 11.36 -0.26
N ASN A 3 -10.02 10.43 0.70
CA ASN A 3 -8.81 9.71 1.10
C ASN A 3 -8.61 8.54 0.15
N TYR A 4 -7.40 8.40 -0.35
CA TYR A 4 -7.01 7.29 -1.19
C TYR A 4 -5.80 6.60 -0.58
N TYR A 5 -5.86 5.27 -0.55
CA TYR A 5 -4.66 4.46 -0.41
C TYR A 5 -4.26 3.98 -1.79
N TYR A 6 -3.07 4.38 -2.24
CA TYR A 6 -2.51 3.99 -3.53
C TYR A 6 -1.46 2.92 -3.35
N PHE A 7 -1.48 1.93 -4.23
CA PHE A 7 -0.59 0.77 -4.17
C PHE A 7 0.20 0.63 -5.45
N ALA A 8 1.51 0.50 -5.29
CA ALA A 8 2.43 0.15 -6.37
C ALA A 8 3.27 -1.06 -5.94
N SER A 9 3.76 -1.81 -6.92
CA SER A 9 4.58 -2.98 -6.67
C SER A 9 5.48 -3.26 -7.87
N ASP A 10 6.61 -3.90 -7.63
CA ASP A 10 7.45 -4.47 -8.69
C ASP A 10 6.81 -5.71 -9.33
N GLN A 11 5.80 -6.29 -8.66
CA GLN A 11 5.00 -7.41 -9.14
C GLN A 11 3.58 -6.98 -9.51
N LYS A 12 2.91 -7.74 -10.39
CA LYS A 12 1.51 -7.46 -10.75
C LYS A 12 0.58 -7.68 -9.56
N MET A 13 -0.19 -6.66 -9.20
CA MET A 13 -1.21 -6.68 -8.16
C MET A 13 -2.56 -7.12 -8.74
N GLY A 14 -3.38 -7.76 -7.92
CA GLY A 14 -4.75 -8.14 -8.27
C GLY A 14 -5.74 -7.54 -7.26
N LEU A 15 -7.03 -7.57 -7.58
CA LEU A 15 -8.09 -6.89 -6.83
C LEU A 15 -8.48 -7.52 -5.47
N GLY A 16 -7.68 -8.46 -4.95
CA GLY A 16 -7.91 -9.07 -3.65
C GLY A 16 -9.14 -10.00 -3.62
N ASN A 17 -9.70 -10.19 -2.42
CA ASN A 17 -10.77 -11.15 -2.14
C ASN A 17 -12.14 -10.52 -1.80
N GLY A 18 -12.29 -9.20 -1.92
CA GLY A 18 -13.55 -8.48 -1.68
C GLY A 18 -13.79 -7.97 -0.25
N SER A 19 -12.87 -8.18 0.70
CA SER A 19 -12.96 -7.59 2.04
C SER A 19 -12.65 -6.08 2.06
N ILE A 20 -11.84 -5.63 1.11
CA ILE A 20 -11.48 -4.24 0.85
C ILE A 20 -11.82 -3.96 -0.61
N ASP A 21 -12.43 -2.81 -0.88
CA ASP A 21 -12.84 -2.40 -2.22
C ASP A 21 -11.66 -1.81 -2.99
N PHE A 22 -10.88 -2.69 -3.63
CA PHE A 22 -9.78 -2.28 -4.50
C PHE A 22 -10.29 -1.96 -5.91
N THR A 23 -9.80 -0.89 -6.48
CA THR A 23 -10.02 -0.52 -7.89
C THR A 23 -8.70 -0.47 -8.64
N GLU A 24 -8.66 -0.94 -9.88
CA GLU A 24 -7.47 -0.79 -10.74
C GLU A 24 -7.31 0.68 -11.14
N THR A 25 -6.06 1.14 -11.20
CA THR A 25 -5.74 2.50 -11.58
C THR A 25 -4.39 2.54 -12.28
N ASP A 26 -4.24 3.46 -13.23
CA ASP A 26 -3.01 3.73 -13.97
C ASP A 26 -2.44 5.12 -13.67
N LEU A 27 -2.89 5.72 -12.56
CA LEU A 27 -2.47 7.04 -12.11
C LEU A 27 -0.95 7.10 -11.90
N HIS A 28 -0.37 8.21 -12.34
CA HIS A 28 1.03 8.53 -12.08
C HIS A 28 1.12 9.58 -10.97
N ILE A 29 1.63 9.18 -9.79
CA ILE A 29 1.82 10.06 -8.65
C ILE A 29 3.32 10.19 -8.35
N PRO A 30 3.89 11.41 -8.32
CA PRO A 30 5.28 11.62 -7.97
C PRO A 30 5.63 11.06 -6.59
N GLY A 31 6.74 10.32 -6.53
CA GLY A 31 7.30 9.76 -5.31
C GLY A 31 7.19 8.24 -5.18
N PHE A 32 6.38 7.58 -6.01
CA PHE A 32 6.42 6.13 -6.17
C PHE A 32 7.61 5.72 -7.06
N ASP A 33 8.21 4.57 -6.74
CA ASP A 33 9.31 3.98 -7.52
C ASP A 33 8.76 3.02 -8.60
N PHE A 34 7.52 2.56 -8.45
CA PHE A 34 6.80 1.69 -9.40
C PHE A 34 5.48 2.34 -9.84
N PRO A 35 4.92 1.97 -11.00
CA PRO A 35 3.57 2.39 -11.39
C PRO A 35 2.54 1.97 -10.34
N ILE A 36 1.63 2.88 -10.01
CA ILE A 36 0.46 2.55 -9.20
C ILE A 36 -0.40 1.57 -10.02
N GLN A 37 -0.94 0.56 -9.34
CA GLN A 37 -1.72 -0.50 -9.97
C GLN A 37 -3.13 -0.58 -9.39
N VAL A 38 -3.28 -0.36 -8.07
CA VAL A 38 -4.59 -0.39 -7.41
C VAL A 38 -4.73 0.73 -6.38
N GLU A 39 -5.97 1.13 -6.12
CA GLU A 39 -6.34 2.09 -5.10
C GLU A 39 -7.50 1.58 -4.22
N ILE A 40 -7.58 2.10 -2.99
CA ILE A 40 -8.75 1.92 -2.12
C ILE A 40 -9.45 3.27 -2.01
N TYR A 41 -10.70 3.33 -2.46
CA TYR A 41 -11.56 4.50 -2.31
C TYR A 41 -12.01 4.64 -0.85
N ASN A 42 -11.98 5.87 -0.31
CA ASN A 42 -12.21 6.19 1.12
C ASN A 42 -11.18 5.62 2.12
N GLY A 43 -10.10 4.98 1.64
CA GLY A 43 -8.96 4.57 2.48
C GLY A 43 -9.27 3.48 3.51
N ILE A 44 -8.54 3.51 4.63
CA ILE A 44 -8.65 2.55 5.74
C ILE A 44 -9.16 3.29 6.98
N GLU A 45 -10.36 2.96 7.44
CA GLU A 45 -11.04 3.64 8.55
C GLU A 45 -11.12 2.79 9.83
N LYS A 46 -11.14 1.46 9.69
CA LYS A 46 -11.45 0.52 10.76
C LYS A 46 -10.28 -0.42 11.04
N ALA A 47 -10.12 -0.80 12.30
CA ALA A 47 -9.04 -1.69 12.71
C ALA A 47 -9.07 -3.07 12.04
N TRP A 48 -10.24 -3.57 11.64
CA TRP A 48 -10.36 -4.84 10.91
C TRP A 48 -9.89 -4.71 9.46
N GLU A 49 -10.03 -3.55 8.82
CA GLU A 49 -9.53 -3.30 7.46
C GLU A 49 -8.00 -3.36 7.42
N LEU A 50 -7.31 -2.92 8.49
CA LEU A 50 -5.85 -3.08 8.60
C LEU A 50 -5.44 -4.57 8.61
N ARG A 51 -6.24 -5.44 9.23
CA ARG A 51 -5.98 -6.89 9.24
C ARG A 51 -6.16 -7.49 7.85
N GLU A 52 -7.24 -7.12 7.17
CA GLU A 52 -7.50 -7.56 5.80
C GLU A 52 -6.43 -7.03 4.84
N LEU A 53 -5.96 -5.80 5.05
CA LEU A 53 -4.87 -5.21 4.28
C LEU A 53 -3.57 -5.99 4.47
N LEU A 54 -3.22 -6.35 5.71
CA LEU A 54 -2.07 -7.20 5.98
C LEU A 54 -2.21 -8.56 5.29
N GLN A 55 -3.38 -9.18 5.38
CA GLN A 55 -3.64 -10.46 4.72
C GLN A 55 -3.52 -10.35 3.20
N TYR A 56 -4.00 -9.26 2.60
CA TYR A 56 -3.86 -8.97 1.18
C TYR A 56 -2.38 -8.86 0.78
N ILE A 57 -1.58 -8.10 1.53
CA ILE A 57 -0.14 -7.96 1.30
C ILE A 57 0.56 -9.33 1.41
N LEU A 58 0.25 -10.11 2.45
CA LEU A 58 0.83 -11.44 2.62
C LEU A 58 0.46 -12.38 1.47
N ASN A 59 -0.80 -12.39 1.05
CA ASN A 59 -1.25 -13.23 -0.07
C ASN A 59 -0.58 -12.81 -1.39
N HIS A 60 -0.54 -11.50 -1.68
CA HIS A 60 0.12 -10.97 -2.87
C HIS A 60 1.61 -11.33 -2.91
N THR A 61 2.29 -11.19 -1.77
CA THR A 61 3.74 -11.39 -1.70
C THR A 61 4.16 -12.86 -1.54
N THR A 62 3.25 -13.77 -1.15
CA THR A 62 3.52 -15.19 -0.88
C THR A 62 4.27 -15.92 -2.01
N PRO A 63 3.86 -15.80 -3.30
CA PRO A 63 4.49 -16.54 -4.40
C PRO A 63 5.93 -16.12 -4.72
N TYR A 64 6.34 -14.93 -4.28
CA TYR A 64 7.61 -14.32 -4.66
C TYR A 64 8.66 -14.52 -3.57
N LYS A 65 9.91 -14.81 -3.95
CA LYS A 65 11.02 -14.89 -2.98
C LYS A 65 11.38 -13.51 -2.44
N GLU A 66 11.39 -12.53 -3.33
CA GLU A 66 11.63 -11.11 -3.05
C GLU A 66 10.61 -10.30 -3.84
N CYS A 67 10.14 -9.20 -3.25
CA CYS A 67 9.26 -8.24 -3.90
C CYS A 67 9.19 -6.95 -3.08
N ILE A 68 8.80 -5.86 -3.72
CA ILE A 68 8.67 -4.54 -3.11
C ILE A 68 7.25 -4.03 -3.36
N LEU A 69 6.58 -3.68 -2.28
CA LEU A 69 5.26 -3.06 -2.31
C LEU A 69 5.36 -1.65 -1.74
N GLN A 70 4.72 -0.68 -2.37
CA GLN A 70 4.60 0.69 -1.90
C GLN A 70 3.14 1.03 -1.67
N ILE A 71 2.83 1.54 -0.49
CA ILE A 71 1.48 1.97 -0.10
C ILE A 71 1.58 3.43 0.29
N ALA A 72 0.76 4.31 -0.25
CA ALA A 72 0.68 5.69 0.21
C ALA A 72 -0.74 6.11 0.56
N HIS A 73 -0.88 6.88 1.64
CA HIS A 73 -2.14 7.52 2.00
C HIS A 73 -2.09 8.97 1.57
N LEU A 74 -2.85 9.30 0.53
CA LEU A 74 -2.89 10.63 -0.07
C LEU A 74 -4.33 11.15 -0.14
N ILE A 75 -4.47 12.47 0.01
CA ILE A 75 -5.78 13.12 -0.13
C ILE A 75 -5.84 13.77 -1.51
N ASN A 76 -6.87 13.41 -2.27
CA ASN A 76 -7.21 14.16 -3.47
C ASN A 76 -8.05 15.39 -3.06
N SER A 77 -7.46 16.57 -3.22
CA SER A 77 -8.08 17.86 -2.94
C SER A 77 -7.73 18.83 -4.04
N ASN A 78 -8.71 19.59 -4.54
CA ASN A 78 -8.50 20.64 -5.55
C ASN A 78 -7.51 21.75 -5.12
N ARG A 79 -7.00 21.71 -3.88
CA ARG A 79 -6.08 22.70 -3.31
C ARG A 79 -4.66 22.19 -3.11
N VAL A 80 -4.42 20.88 -3.17
CA VAL A 80 -3.11 20.27 -2.87
C VAL A 80 -2.85 19.18 -3.91
N GLU A 81 -1.69 19.24 -4.56
CA GLU A 81 -1.28 18.20 -5.50
C GLU A 81 -1.09 16.86 -4.76
N LEU A 82 -1.53 15.77 -5.40
CA LEU A 82 -1.27 14.41 -4.95
C LEU A 82 0.25 14.18 -4.97
N MET A 83 0.90 14.29 -3.82
CA MET A 83 2.35 14.16 -3.71
C MET A 83 2.74 13.45 -2.41
N VAL A 84 3.70 12.54 -2.52
CA VAL A 84 4.34 11.90 -1.37
C VAL A 84 5.24 12.90 -0.66
N GLN A 85 5.01 13.10 0.64
CA GLN A 85 5.76 14.04 1.48
C GLN A 85 6.79 13.33 2.35
N LYS A 86 6.48 12.11 2.81
CA LYS A 86 7.34 11.34 3.71
C LYS A 86 7.40 9.89 3.25
N LYS A 87 8.60 9.32 3.24
CA LYS A 87 8.84 7.92 2.92
C LYS A 87 9.31 7.16 4.17
N SER A 88 8.79 5.96 4.36
CA SER A 88 9.28 4.99 5.35
C SER A 88 9.49 3.63 4.69
N ASN A 89 10.30 2.78 5.33
CA ASN A 89 10.56 1.43 4.87
C ASN A 89 10.33 0.44 6.02
N LEU A 90 9.84 -0.75 5.68
CA LEU A 90 9.63 -1.85 6.63
C LEU A 90 9.89 -3.18 5.93
N LEU A 91 10.54 -4.14 6.60
CA LEU A 91 10.64 -5.49 6.06
C LEU A 91 9.34 -6.24 6.34
N LEU A 92 8.88 -7.04 5.39
CA LEU A 92 7.61 -7.78 5.50
C LEU A 92 7.55 -8.63 6.79
N HIS A 93 8.66 -9.24 7.18
CA HIS A 93 8.73 -10.10 8.38
C HIS A 93 8.78 -9.32 9.70
N GLU A 94 8.96 -8.00 9.66
CA GLU A 94 8.93 -7.10 10.83
C GLU A 94 7.51 -6.59 11.14
N ILE A 95 6.53 -6.91 10.29
CA ILE A 95 5.13 -6.57 10.53
C ILE A 95 4.54 -7.58 11.51
N VAL A 96 4.49 -7.19 12.78
CA VAL A 96 3.94 -7.99 13.89
C VAL A 96 2.57 -7.49 14.35
N ASP A 97 2.22 -6.24 14.02
CA ASP A 97 0.90 -5.65 14.28
C ASP A 97 0.39 -4.95 12.98
N PRO A 98 -0.84 -5.25 12.53
CA PRO A 98 -1.49 -4.55 11.42
C PRO A 98 -1.49 -3.02 11.53
N LYS A 99 -1.43 -2.45 12.75
CA LYS A 99 -1.32 -1.00 12.97
C LYS A 99 -0.07 -0.39 12.36
N GLN A 100 0.98 -1.18 12.10
CA GLN A 100 2.18 -0.70 11.39
C GLN A 100 1.88 -0.30 9.93
N LEU A 101 0.75 -0.75 9.37
CA LEU A 101 0.28 -0.37 8.03
C LEU A 101 -0.57 0.92 8.02
N LEU A 102 -0.88 1.48 9.20
CA LEU A 102 -1.64 2.72 9.28
C LEU A 102 -0.75 3.89 8.87
N LEU A 103 -1.13 4.60 7.80
CA LEU A 103 -0.38 5.72 7.26
C LEU A 103 -1.09 7.04 7.57
N GLN A 104 -0.30 8.05 7.91
CA GLN A 104 -0.80 9.43 7.93
C GLN A 104 -0.85 9.98 6.50
N GLU A 105 -1.63 11.03 6.30
CA GLU A 105 -1.66 11.76 5.03
C GLU A 105 -0.25 12.14 4.54
N GLY A 106 0.01 11.97 3.25
CA GLY A 106 1.28 12.29 2.61
C GLY A 106 2.38 11.24 2.83
N GLN A 107 2.11 10.17 3.58
CA GLN A 107 3.09 9.13 3.84
C GLN A 107 3.02 8.01 2.80
N LEU A 108 4.20 7.59 2.33
CA LEU A 108 4.42 6.38 1.56
C LEU A 108 5.25 5.40 2.40
N LEU A 109 4.74 4.19 2.57
CA LEU A 109 5.44 3.07 3.17
C LEU A 109 5.89 2.09 2.08
N THR A 110 7.19 1.79 2.06
CA THR A 110 7.75 0.74 1.21
C THR A 110 7.95 -0.52 2.05
N ILE A 111 7.25 -1.59 1.71
CA ILE A 111 7.35 -2.90 2.33
C ILE A 111 8.22 -3.80 1.44
N LYS A 112 9.32 -4.31 1.99
CA LYS A 112 10.23 -5.19 1.26
C LYS A 112 10.13 -6.62 1.77
N LYS A 113 9.79 -7.55 0.89
CA LYS A 113 10.01 -8.97 1.13
C LYS A 113 11.41 -9.31 0.63
N VAL A 114 12.23 -9.85 1.52
CA VAL A 114 13.57 -10.34 1.22
C VAL A 114 13.66 -11.80 1.64
N GLN A 115 14.50 -12.58 0.96
CA GLN A 115 14.75 -13.96 1.38
C GLN A 115 15.47 -13.94 2.74
N THR A 116 14.76 -14.32 3.80
CA THR A 116 15.39 -14.56 5.09
C THR A 116 16.23 -15.83 4.97
N ILE A 117 17.55 -15.68 4.97
CA ILE A 117 18.46 -16.81 5.12
C ILE A 117 18.21 -17.38 6.52
N LYS A 118 17.64 -18.57 6.59
CA LYS A 118 17.60 -19.38 7.82
C LYS A 118 18.69 -20.44 7.73
#